data_AF-A0A832UG19-F1
#
_entry.id   AF-A0A832UG19-F1
#
_cell.length_a   1.000
_cell.length_b   1.000
_cell.length_c   1.000
_cell.angle_alpha   90.00
_cell.angle_beta   90.00
_cell.angle_gamma   90.00
#
_symmetry.space_group_name_H-M   'P 1'
#
loop_
_entity.id
_entity.type
_entity.pdbx_description
1 polymer ?
#
loop_
_entity_poly.entity_id
_entity_poly.type
_entity_poly.pdbx_seq_one_letter_code
_entity_poly.pdbx_strand_id
1 'polypeptide(L)'
;MDINQVLKGKTVPLGVIIIIITYLAGGLSTSILPFVFLTGILMGFIKNEDKIEALVTGLIAALIGSFITTIINVGFMYVLYGSAYVSYILTNSLYMIVLYLIVGAIGGIIGYYVSKEIKQ
;
A
#
# COMPACT_ATOMS: atom_id res chain seq x y z
N MET A 1 9.49 8.21 -18.13
CA MET A 1 8.19 8.11 -17.46
C MET A 1 7.87 9.46 -16.87
N ASP A 2 6.72 10.05 -17.23
CA ASP A 2 6.28 11.31 -16.64
C ASP A 2 5.54 11.01 -15.33
N ILE A 3 6.14 11.33 -14.19
CA ILE A 3 5.55 11.10 -12.86
C ILE A 3 4.17 11.76 -12.73
N ASN A 4 3.94 12.83 -13.49
CA ASN A 4 2.66 13.52 -13.52
C ASN A 4 1.55 12.64 -14.08
N GLN A 5 1.85 11.65 -14.93
CA GLN A 5 0.86 10.69 -15.44
C GLN A 5 0.49 9.63 -14.40
N VAL A 6 1.47 9.14 -13.64
CA VAL A 6 1.27 8.18 -12.54
C VAL A 6 0.38 8.77 -11.45
N LEU A 7 0.65 10.03 -11.08
CA LEU A 7 -0.14 10.78 -10.10
C LEU A 7 -1.42 11.39 -10.71
N LYS A 8 -1.64 11.25 -12.02
CA LYS A 8 -2.83 11.78 -12.68
C LYS A 8 -4.05 10.96 -12.29
N GLY A 9 -5.05 11.66 -11.74
CA GLY A 9 -6.32 11.08 -11.36
C GLY A 9 -6.37 10.69 -9.88
N LYS A 10 -7.39 9.90 -9.51
CA LYS A 10 -7.69 9.57 -8.11
C LYS A 10 -7.16 8.20 -7.68
N THR A 11 -6.40 7.51 -8.53
CA THR A 11 -5.97 6.11 -8.31
C THR A 11 -5.10 5.97 -7.07
N VAL A 12 -3.99 6.71 -6.97
CA VAL A 12 -3.11 6.65 -5.78
C VAL A 12 -3.85 7.02 -4.49
N PRO A 13 -4.59 8.16 -4.41
CA PRO A 13 -5.40 8.47 -3.23
C PRO A 13 -6.40 7.36 -2.86
N LEU A 14 -7.06 6.74 -3.85
CA LEU A 14 -8.00 5.65 -3.63
C LEU A 14 -7.27 4.43 -3.03
N GLY A 15 -6.11 4.06 -3.57
CA GLY A 15 -5.31 2.96 -3.04
C GLY A 15 -4.90 3.19 -1.58
N VAL A 16 -4.45 4.40 -1.25
CA VAL A 16 -4.12 4.78 0.13
C VAL A 16 -5.32 4.63 1.06
N ILE A 17 -6.49 5.09 0.64
CA ILE A 17 -7.73 4.95 1.42
C ILE A 17 -8.09 3.48 1.64
N ILE A 18 -7.96 2.63 0.61
CA ILE A 18 -8.24 1.19 0.72
C ILE A 18 -7.31 0.55 1.76
N ILE A 19 -6.01 0.85 1.73
CA ILE A 19 -5.03 0.32 2.71
C ILE A 19 -5.42 0.73 4.14
N ILE A 20 -5.80 1.99 4.36
CA ILE A 20 -6.19 2.49 5.68
C ILE A 20 -7.47 1.80 6.17
N ILE A 21 -8.51 1.74 5.33
CA ILE A 21 -9.80 1.15 5.72
C ILE A 21 -9.64 -0.35 6.02
N THR A 22 -8.92 -1.08 5.18
CA THR A 22 -8.70 -2.52 5.38
C THR A 22 -7.85 -2.82 6.62
N TYR A 23 -6.87 -1.97 6.94
CA TYR A 23 -6.14 -2.05 8.20
C TYR A 23 -7.05 -1.85 9.42
N LEU A 24 -7.89 -0.80 9.41
CA LEU A 24 -8.84 -0.51 10.49
C LEU A 24 -9.90 -1.60 10.64
N ALA A 25 -10.46 -2.07 9.53
CA ALA A 25 -11.45 -3.15 9.50
C ALA A 25 -10.83 -4.50 9.93
N GLY A 26 -9.55 -4.71 9.64
CA GLY A 26 -8.78 -5.88 10.07
C GLY A 26 -8.40 -5.89 11.55
N GLY A 27 -8.96 -5.00 12.37
CA GLY A 27 -8.77 -5.00 13.83
C GLY A 27 -7.36 -4.63 14.27
N LEU A 28 -6.68 -3.73 13.56
CA LEU A 28 -5.29 -3.32 13.83
C LEU A 28 -4.30 -4.50 13.71
N SER A 29 -4.55 -5.42 12.77
CA SER A 29 -3.63 -6.53 12.45
C SER A 29 -2.18 -6.06 12.38
N THR A 30 -1.26 -6.86 12.92
CA THR A 30 0.18 -6.54 12.97
C THR A 30 0.83 -6.43 11.59
N SER A 31 0.17 -6.92 10.53
CA SER A 31 0.67 -6.84 9.17
C SER A 31 -0.38 -6.37 8.18
N ILE A 32 -0.07 -5.27 7.48
CA ILE A 32 -0.86 -4.76 6.35
C ILE A 32 -0.46 -5.38 5.00
N LEU A 33 0.49 -6.33 4.97
CA LEU A 33 1.02 -6.93 3.75
C LEU A 33 -0.07 -7.42 2.77
N PRO A 34 -1.07 -8.21 3.21
CA PRO A 34 -2.12 -8.70 2.31
C PRO A 34 -2.95 -7.57 1.71
N PHE A 35 -3.21 -6.52 2.49
CA PHE A 35 -3.98 -5.37 2.05
C PHE A 35 -3.21 -4.51 1.05
N VAL A 36 -1.91 -4.32 1.29
CA VAL A 36 -1.00 -3.64 0.35
C VAL A 36 -0.93 -4.41 -0.97
N PHE A 37 -0.84 -5.74 -0.92
CA PHE A 37 -0.82 -6.58 -2.12
C PHE A 37 -2.10 -6.44 -2.95
N LEU A 38 -3.26 -6.62 -2.32
CA LEU A 38 -4.56 -6.48 -2.97
C LEU A 38 -4.75 -5.09 -3.56
N THR A 39 -4.35 -4.06 -2.81
CA THR A 39 -4.40 -2.68 -3.31
C THR A 39 -3.50 -2.51 -4.52
N GLY A 40 -2.27 -3.05 -4.48
CA GLY A 40 -1.36 -3.05 -5.62
C GLY A 40 -2.01 -3.64 -6.87
N ILE A 41 -2.66 -4.81 -6.74
CA ILE A 41 -3.41 -5.44 -7.84
C ILE A 41 -4.49 -4.52 -8.39
N LEU A 42 -5.32 -3.92 -7.51
CA LEU A 42 -6.38 -3.00 -7.94
C LEU A 42 -5.81 -1.78 -8.65
N MET A 43 -4.72 -1.20 -8.16
CA MET A 43 -4.10 -0.03 -8.77
C MET A 43 -3.54 -0.37 -10.15
N GLY A 44 -2.84 -1.50 -10.29
CA GLY A 44 -2.33 -1.97 -11.57
C GLY A 44 -3.43 -2.34 -12.56
N PHE A 45 -4.55 -2.87 -12.06
CA PHE A 45 -5.72 -3.14 -12.88
C PHE A 45 -6.35 -1.85 -13.42
N ILE A 46 -6.42 -0.79 -12.62
CA ILE A 46 -6.94 0.52 -13.05
C ILE A 46 -5.97 1.19 -14.04
N LYS A 47 -4.68 1.21 -13.71
CA LYS A 47 -3.62 1.82 -14.52
C LYS A 47 -2.97 0.81 -15.46
N ASN A 48 -3.77 0.22 -16.35
CA ASN A 48 -3.38 -0.90 -17.21
C ASN A 48 -2.83 -0.53 -18.60
N GLU A 49 -2.62 0.76 -18.86
CA GLU A 49 -2.12 1.23 -20.16
C GLU A 49 -0.64 0.87 -20.34
N ASP A 50 0.17 1.17 -19.33
CA ASP A 50 1.61 0.90 -19.31
C ASP A 50 2.03 0.08 -18.07
N LYS A 51 2.93 -0.88 -18.27
CA LYS A 51 3.41 -1.79 -17.20
C LYS A 51 4.19 -1.03 -16.12
N ILE A 52 5.00 -0.04 -16.50
CA ILE A 52 5.80 0.75 -15.57
C ILE A 52 4.87 1.69 -14.79
N GLU A 53 3.87 2.30 -15.45
CA GLU A 53 2.86 3.10 -14.76
C GLU A 53 2.10 2.29 -13.69
N ALA A 54 1.67 1.07 -14.01
CA ALA A 54 1.02 0.16 -13.06
C ALA A 54 1.90 -0.15 -11.85
N LEU A 55 3.18 -0.50 -12.10
CA LEU A 55 4.17 -0.80 -11.07
C LEU A 55 4.37 0.39 -10.14
N VAL A 56 4.63 1.58 -10.69
CA VAL A 56 4.91 2.77 -9.89
C VAL A 56 3.67 3.24 -9.15
N THR A 57 2.48 3.13 -9.73
CA THR A 57 1.22 3.45 -9.04
C THR A 57 1.04 2.57 -7.80
N GLY A 58 1.27 1.25 -7.93
CA GLY A 58 1.21 0.31 -6.81
C GLY A 58 2.26 0.61 -5.73
N LEU A 59 3.49 0.96 -6.15
CA LEU A 59 4.58 1.33 -5.25
C LEU A 59 4.28 2.60 -4.45
N ILE A 60 3.80 3.67 -5.11
CA ILE A 60 3.47 4.94 -4.44
C ILE A 60 2.29 4.75 -3.48
N ALA A 61 1.26 4.02 -3.88
CA ALA A 61 0.13 3.71 -3.01
C ALA A 61 0.58 2.92 -1.76
N ALA A 62 1.46 1.93 -1.95
CA ALA A 62 2.03 1.17 -0.84
C ALA A 62 2.89 2.04 0.08
N LEU A 63 3.72 2.95 -0.45
CA LEU A 63 4.54 3.85 0.34
C LEU A 63 3.69 4.76 1.23
N ILE A 64 2.75 5.49 0.62
CA ILE A 64 1.92 6.46 1.35
C ILE A 64 0.97 5.72 2.32
N GLY A 65 0.35 4.63 1.86
CA GLY A 65 -0.56 3.83 2.67
C GLY A 65 0.13 3.20 3.88
N SER A 66 1.32 2.61 3.69
CA SER A 66 2.09 2.02 4.79
C SER A 66 2.61 3.06 5.79
N PHE A 67 2.98 4.24 5.30
CA PHE A 67 3.41 5.33 6.17
C PHE A 67 2.26 5.82 7.07
N ILE A 68 1.09 6.08 6.49
CA ILE A 68 -0.07 6.55 7.26
C ILE A 68 -0.56 5.49 8.25
N THR A 69 -0.66 4.23 7.82
CA THR A 69 -1.06 3.12 8.72
C THR A 69 -0.04 2.90 9.84
N THR A 70 1.26 3.12 9.59
CA THR A 70 2.29 3.09 10.64
C THR A 70 2.05 4.19 11.68
N ILE A 71 1.75 5.42 11.26
CA ILE A 71 1.43 6.52 12.19
C ILE A 71 0.20 6.18 13.04
N ILE A 72 -0.85 5.65 12.41
CA ILE A 72 -2.07 5.23 13.10
C ILE A 72 -1.73 4.15 14.13
N ASN A 73 -0.98 3.12 13.73
CA ASN A 73 -0.59 2.00 14.60
C ASN A 73 0.22 2.48 15.82
N VAL A 74 1.19 3.36 15.61
CA VAL A 74 1.99 3.95 16.70
C VAL A 74 1.09 4.73 17.67
N GLY A 75 0.15 5.52 17.16
CA GLY A 75 -0.81 6.26 17.98
C GLY A 75 -1.68 5.34 18.85
N PHE A 76 -2.26 4.29 18.25
CA PHE A 76 -3.06 3.31 18.99
C PHE A 76 -2.25 2.58 20.06
N MET A 77 -1.05 2.13 19.71
CA MET A 77 -0.22 1.33 20.59
C MET A 77 0.34 2.15 21.76
N TYR A 78 0.61 3.43 21.54
CA TYR A 78 0.92 4.36 22.64
C TYR A 78 -0.23 4.46 23.65
N VAL A 79 -1.48 4.56 23.17
CA VAL A 79 -2.66 4.64 24.04
C VAL A 79 -2.92 3.34 24.77
N LEU A 80 -2.71 2.19 24.13
CA LEU A 80 -3.02 0.87 24.70
C LEU A 80 -1.93 0.33 25.64
N TYR A 81 -0.64 0.54 25.30
CA TYR A 81 0.49 -0.13 25.96
C TYR A 81 1.53 0.85 26.52
N GLY A 82 1.35 2.15 26.32
CA GLY A 82 2.28 3.19 26.80
C GLY A 82 3.53 3.37 25.95
N SER A 83 4.42 4.24 26.41
CA SER A 83 5.58 4.74 25.64
C SER A 83 6.65 3.68 25.34
N ALA A 84 6.81 2.67 26.19
CA ALA A 84 7.81 1.61 26.01
C ALA A 84 7.57 0.79 24.72
N TYR A 85 6.32 0.67 24.29
CA TYR A 85 5.94 -0.12 23.11
C TYR A 85 6.16 0.65 21.79
N VAL A 86 6.31 1.97 21.84
CA VAL A 86 6.49 2.82 20.65
C VAL A 86 7.83 2.55 19.95
N SER A 87 8.92 2.47 20.72
CA SER A 87 10.26 2.22 20.16
C SER A 87 10.36 0.87 19.45
N TYR A 88 9.70 -0.14 20.02
CA TYR A 88 9.62 -1.48 19.43
C TYR A 88 8.89 -1.45 18.08
N ILE A 89 7.73 -0.78 18.02
CA ILE A 89 6.93 -0.68 16.79
C ILE A 89 7.67 0.08 15.70
N LEU A 90 8.28 1.22 16.03
CA LEU A 90 9.00 2.04 15.05
C LEU A 90 10.16 1.26 14.40
N THR A 91 10.90 0.49 15.20
CA THR A 91 12.00 -0.35 14.69
C THR A 91 11.49 -1.43 13.75
N ASN A 92 10.40 -2.12 14.12
CA ASN A 92 9.81 -3.17 13.30
C ASN A 92 9.19 -2.61 12.00
N SER A 93 8.53 -1.45 12.07
CA SER A 93 7.90 -0.79 10.92
C SER A 93 8.90 -0.40 9.83
N LEU A 94 10.12 0.02 10.18
CA LEU A 94 11.14 0.40 9.20
C LEU A 94 11.51 -0.77 8.26
N TYR A 95 11.71 -1.97 8.82
CA TYR A 95 12.00 -3.16 8.03
C TYR A 95 10.80 -3.57 7.16
N MET A 96 9.59 -3.44 7.70
CA MET A 96 8.37 -3.84 7.01
C MET A 96 8.00 -2.90 5.84
N ILE A 97 8.39 -1.62 5.89
CA ILE A 97 8.18 -0.68 4.77
C ILE A 97 8.77 -1.21 3.46
N VAL A 98 10.00 -1.74 3.49
CA VAL A 98 10.65 -2.29 2.29
C VAL A 98 9.83 -3.43 1.70
N LEU A 99 9.31 -4.32 2.56
CA LEU A 99 8.45 -5.43 2.13
C LEU A 99 7.13 -4.91 1.54
N TYR A 100 6.49 -3.91 2.16
CA TYR A 100 5.26 -3.32 1.63
C TYR A 100 5.48 -2.70 0.24
N LEU A 101 6.63 -2.05 -0.01
CA LEU A 101 6.95 -1.51 -1.33
C LEU A 101 7.13 -2.60 -2.38
N ILE A 102 7.88 -3.65 -2.06
CA ILE A 102 8.08 -4.80 -2.95
C ILE A 102 6.73 -5.43 -3.30
N VAL A 103 5.92 -5.69 -2.29
CA VAL A 103 4.61 -6.33 -2.45
C VAL A 103 3.62 -5.43 -3.22
N GLY A 104 3.63 -4.12 -2.98
CA GLY A 104 2.82 -3.17 -3.73
C GLY A 104 3.21 -3.10 -5.22
N ALA A 105 4.52 -3.12 -5.51
CA ALA A 105 5.03 -3.15 -6.88
C ALA A 105 4.68 -4.47 -7.60
N ILE A 106 4.88 -5.62 -6.93
CA ILE A 106 4.49 -6.94 -7.47
C ILE A 106 2.99 -6.97 -7.73
N GLY A 107 2.18 -6.50 -6.77
CA GLY A 107 0.73 -6.37 -6.94
C GLY A 107 0.37 -5.53 -8.15
N GLY A 108 1.02 -4.38 -8.35
CA GLY A 108 0.82 -3.52 -9.53
C GLY A 108 1.08 -4.24 -10.85
N ILE A 109 2.18 -4.99 -10.95
CA ILE A 109 2.50 -5.77 -12.15
C ILE A 109 1.46 -6.87 -12.39
N ILE A 110 1.07 -7.59 -11.33
CA ILE A 110 0.04 -8.64 -11.44
C ILE A 110 -1.28 -8.03 -11.91
N GLY A 111 -1.71 -6.91 -11.34
CA GLY A 111 -2.92 -6.19 -11.73
C GLY A 111 -2.92 -5.79 -13.20
N TYR A 112 -1.78 -5.34 -13.71
CA TYR A 112 -1.59 -5.05 -15.13
C TYR A 112 -1.85 -6.30 -15.99
N TYR A 113 -1.22 -7.44 -15.71
CA TYR A 113 -1.41 -8.65 -16.50
C TYR A 113 -2.84 -9.20 -16.41
N VAL A 114 -3.42 -9.23 -15.20
CA VAL A 114 -4.82 -9.64 -14.99
C VAL A 114 -5.78 -8.81 -15.86
N SER A 115 -5.56 -7.51 -15.96
CA SER A 115 -6.40 -6.64 -16.79
C SER A 115 -6.27 -6.89 -18.29
N LYS A 116 -5.13 -7.41 -18.77
CA LYS A 116 -4.92 -7.77 -20.17
C LYS A 116 -5.64 -9.07 -20.52
N GLU A 117 -5.57 -10.06 -19.63
CA GLU A 117 -6.28 -11.34 -19.79
C GLU A 117 -7.80 -11.17 -19.81
N ILE A 118 -8.35 -10.29 -18.96
CA ILE A 118 -9.81 -10.08 -18.88
C ILE A 118 -10.36 -9.31 -20.09
N LYS A 119 -9.52 -8.51 -20.76
CA LYS A 119 -9.92 -7.68 -21.91
C LYS A 119 -9.69 -8.36 -23.27
N GLN A 120 -9.16 -9.59 -23.27
CA GLN A 120 -9.14 -10.46 -24.46
C GLN A 120 -10.51 -11.09 -24.69
#